data_AF-A0A4D9E5U7-F1
#
_entry.id   AF-A0A4D9E5U7-F1
#
_cell.length_a   1.000
_cell.length_b   1.000
_cell.length_c   1.000
_cell.angle_alpha   90.00
_cell.angle_beta   90.00
_cell.angle_gamma   90.00
#
_symmetry.space_group_name_H-M   'P 1'
#
loop_
_entity.id
_entity.type
_entity.pdbx_description
1 polymer ?
#
loop_
_entity_poly.entity_id
_entity_poly.type
_entity_poly.pdbx_seq_one_letter_code
_entity_poly.pdbx_strand_id
1 'polypeptide(L)'
;MSFFCCCHCLSATPGEREALTAHYPKRPCRDIGSDVFSKEGTLTMKLVNVLKIDTPFSDIAETFNKQHGDHWAMKEAIQRLKEVSGCAPTNSLAACIENIKQEHGACNVQVHMEGYRFSLVAEEKEVPEKLEQAQRQVGELNHATKCVIATEMKFQEMVRSVLQRQSQLEETVKAENPEYLDQVRLEVNLRENFQKVSLAKDLSKQYGEDASRVLKEMAQLAGLTL
;
A
#
# COMPACT_ATOMS: atom_id res chain seq x y z
N MET A 1 29.15 58.76 -20.78
CA MET A 1 28.01 59.61 -21.18
C MET A 1 27.50 59.06 -22.50
N SER A 2 26.40 58.29 -22.51
CA SER A 2 25.02 58.74 -22.81
C SER A 2 24.91 59.15 -24.29
N PHE A 3 24.00 58.68 -25.16
CA PHE A 3 22.68 58.03 -25.17
C PHE A 3 22.59 57.30 -26.55
N PHE A 4 21.65 56.44 -26.96
CA PHE A 4 20.18 56.48 -26.90
C PHE A 4 19.61 55.08 -27.23
N CYS A 5 18.51 54.78 -26.54
CA CYS A 5 17.53 53.73 -26.83
C CYS A 5 16.46 54.27 -27.80
N CYS A 6 15.87 53.45 -28.68
CA CYS A 6 14.51 53.65 -29.20
C CYS A 6 13.87 52.34 -29.72
N CYS A 7 12.69 52.04 -29.16
CA CYS A 7 11.62 51.14 -29.59
C CYS A 7 11.05 51.52 -31.00
N HIS A 8 10.22 50.78 -31.77
CA HIS A 8 9.18 49.77 -31.57
C HIS A 8 8.79 49.09 -32.94
N CYS A 9 8.29 47.84 -32.85
CA CYS A 9 7.17 47.20 -33.58
C CYS A 9 6.96 47.39 -35.11
N LEU A 10 6.87 46.26 -35.85
CA LEU A 10 5.68 45.88 -36.66
C LEU A 10 5.83 44.49 -37.29
N SER A 11 4.76 43.72 -37.12
CA SER A 11 4.46 42.39 -37.65
C SER A 11 4.07 42.40 -39.14
N ALA A 12 4.56 41.45 -39.94
CA ALA A 12 3.78 40.70 -40.95
C ALA A 12 4.62 39.57 -41.58
N THR A 13 4.05 38.37 -41.56
CA THR A 13 4.40 37.08 -42.19
C THR A 13 4.34 37.14 -43.74
N PRO A 14 4.46 36.05 -44.56
CA PRO A 14 4.74 34.62 -44.32
C PRO A 14 5.78 33.99 -45.28
N GLY A 15 6.46 32.91 -44.89
CA GLY A 15 7.28 32.16 -45.84
C GLY A 15 7.96 30.94 -45.24
N GLU A 16 7.43 29.78 -45.60
CA GLU A 16 8.11 28.48 -45.61
C GLU A 16 8.31 27.77 -44.26
N ARG A 17 7.34 26.88 -44.01
CA ARG A 17 7.43 25.76 -43.07
C ARG A 17 8.61 24.87 -43.46
N GLU A 18 9.52 24.67 -42.54
CA GLU A 18 10.31 23.44 -42.47
C GLU A 18 9.94 22.69 -41.20
N ALA A 19 9.36 21.50 -41.38
CA ALA A 19 8.83 20.67 -40.31
C ALA A 19 9.98 19.95 -39.60
N LEU A 20 10.54 20.55 -38.55
CA LEU A 20 11.35 19.82 -37.59
C LEU A 20 10.42 18.90 -36.78
N THR A 21 10.29 17.67 -37.27
CA THR A 21 9.74 16.52 -36.56
C THR A 21 10.66 16.20 -35.37
N ALA A 22 10.56 17.00 -34.32
CA ALA A 22 11.05 16.62 -33.00
C ALA A 22 10.08 15.57 -32.45
N HIS A 23 10.41 14.30 -32.68
CA HIS A 23 9.92 13.18 -31.89
C HIS A 23 10.27 13.45 -30.42
N TYR A 24 9.40 14.16 -29.71
CA TYR A 24 9.36 14.07 -28.27
C TYR A 24 8.83 12.67 -27.94
N PRO A 25 9.62 11.75 -27.36
CA PRO A 25 9.01 10.60 -26.74
C PRO A 25 8.07 11.15 -25.67
N LYS A 26 6.76 10.89 -25.85
CA LYS A 26 5.78 11.02 -24.77
C LYS A 26 6.39 10.30 -23.58
N ARG A 27 6.81 11.06 -22.56
CA ARG A 27 7.17 10.46 -21.27
C ARG A 27 6.00 9.57 -20.89
N PRO A 28 6.23 8.28 -20.61
CA PRO A 28 5.20 7.47 -19.98
C PRO A 28 4.77 8.24 -18.73
N CYS A 29 3.47 8.35 -18.48
CA CYS A 29 2.98 8.71 -17.15
C CYS A 29 3.75 7.83 -16.17
N ARG A 30 4.65 8.45 -15.38
CA ARG A 30 5.29 7.73 -14.28
C ARG A 30 4.17 7.25 -13.39
N ASP A 31 4.21 5.98 -12.99
CA ASP A 31 3.42 5.48 -11.88
C ASP A 31 3.67 6.42 -10.70
N ILE A 32 2.66 7.24 -10.40
CA ILE A 32 2.69 8.25 -9.33
C ILE A 32 2.95 7.58 -7.97
N GLY A 33 2.71 6.27 -7.86
CA GLY A 33 3.04 5.47 -6.69
C GLY A 33 4.52 5.11 -6.52
N SER A 34 5.36 5.09 -7.58
CA SER A 34 6.73 4.57 -7.46
C SER A 34 7.77 5.57 -6.94
N ASP A 35 7.51 6.88 -7.05
CA ASP A 35 8.44 7.95 -6.63
C ASP A 35 8.18 8.40 -5.17
N VAL A 36 7.12 7.89 -4.55
CA VAL A 36 6.59 8.36 -3.25
C VAL A 36 7.03 7.46 -2.10
N PHE A 37 7.22 6.17 -2.38
CA PHE A 37 7.70 5.17 -1.43
C PHE A 37 9.17 4.82 -1.75
N SER A 38 9.93 4.31 -0.77
CA SER A 38 11.28 3.80 -1.04
C SER A 38 11.23 2.68 -2.10
N LYS A 39 12.39 2.28 -2.62
CA LYS A 39 12.48 1.12 -3.53
C LYS A 39 11.88 -0.16 -2.92
N GLU A 40 11.82 -0.25 -1.60
CA GLU A 40 11.18 -1.37 -0.87
C GLU A 40 9.70 -1.12 -0.51
N GLY A 41 9.07 -0.04 -0.96
CA GLY A 41 7.68 0.29 -0.59
C GLY A 41 7.53 0.95 0.79
N THR A 42 8.64 1.35 1.42
CA THR A 42 8.62 1.96 2.76
C THR A 42 8.21 3.43 2.68
N LEU A 43 7.24 3.82 3.51
CA LEU A 43 6.81 5.20 3.70
C LEU A 43 7.77 5.93 4.64
N THR A 44 8.33 7.03 4.17
CA THR A 44 9.20 7.93 4.95
C THR A 44 8.68 9.36 4.87
N MET A 45 8.71 10.07 6.00
CA MET A 45 8.22 11.45 6.12
C MET A 45 9.39 12.42 6.17
N LYS A 46 9.22 13.59 5.56
CA LYS A 46 10.16 14.69 5.70
C LYS A 46 9.88 15.46 6.97
N LEU A 47 10.92 15.94 7.65
CA LEU A 47 10.78 16.75 8.84
C LEU A 47 10.29 18.16 8.48
N VAL A 48 9.35 18.66 9.28
CA VAL A 48 8.86 20.04 9.23
C VAL A 48 9.35 20.87 10.42
N ASN A 49 10.27 20.31 11.23
CA ASN A 49 10.92 20.95 12.37
C ASN A 49 9.94 21.45 13.46
N VAL A 50 8.76 20.84 13.54
CA VAL A 50 7.74 21.16 14.53
C VAL A 50 7.25 19.85 15.12
N LEU A 51 7.71 19.50 16.32
CA LEU A 51 7.52 18.17 16.92
C LEU A 51 6.05 17.72 16.97
N LYS A 52 5.13 18.64 17.28
CA LYS A 52 3.68 18.39 17.30
C LYS A 52 3.08 18.03 15.92
N ILE A 53 3.79 18.35 14.84
CA ILE A 53 3.44 18.00 13.46
C ILE A 53 4.20 16.75 13.04
N ASP A 54 5.51 16.71 13.28
CA ASP A 54 6.37 15.58 12.89
C ASP A 54 5.91 14.25 13.52
N THR A 55 5.48 14.26 14.78
CA THR A 55 5.07 13.04 15.50
C THR A 55 3.89 12.34 14.83
N PRO A 56 2.72 12.99 14.58
CA PRO A 56 1.64 12.35 13.83
C PRO A 56 2.02 11.77 12.47
N PHE A 57 2.90 12.44 11.71
CA PHE A 57 3.36 11.93 10.42
C PHE A 57 4.26 10.69 10.60
N SER A 58 5.14 10.67 11.61
CA SER A 58 5.96 9.51 11.96
C SER A 58 5.09 8.32 12.37
N ASP A 59 4.10 8.53 13.25
CA ASP A 59 3.18 7.48 13.71
C ASP A 59 2.39 6.84 12.55
N ILE A 60 1.97 7.68 11.60
CA ILE A 60 1.33 7.22 10.35
C ILE A 60 2.30 6.37 9.52
N ALA A 61 3.54 6.83 9.35
CA ALA A 61 4.55 6.09 8.58
C ALA A 61 4.85 4.72 9.19
N GLU A 62 5.09 4.66 10.50
CA GLU A 62 5.35 3.42 11.22
C GLU A 62 4.17 2.45 11.13
N THR A 63 2.95 2.95 11.33
CA THR A 63 1.76 2.11 11.24
C THR A 63 1.53 1.59 9.82
N PHE A 64 1.69 2.44 8.81
CA PHE A 64 1.59 2.02 7.41
C PHE A 64 2.63 0.96 7.08
N ASN A 65 3.90 1.19 7.44
CA ASN A 65 4.99 0.27 7.11
C ASN A 65 4.79 -1.09 7.77
N LYS A 66 4.27 -1.13 9.00
CA LYS A 66 3.87 -2.37 9.64
C LYS A 66 2.75 -3.07 8.85
N GLN A 67 1.68 -2.35 8.48
CA GLN A 67 0.59 -2.93 7.70
C GLN A 67 1.05 -3.43 6.33
N HIS A 68 1.97 -2.70 5.67
CA HIS A 68 2.58 -3.08 4.41
C HIS A 68 3.36 -4.39 4.53
N GLY A 69 4.17 -4.53 5.59
CA GLY A 69 4.87 -5.78 5.89
C GLY A 69 3.91 -6.95 6.16
N ASP A 70 2.86 -6.72 6.94
CA ASP A 70 1.83 -7.73 7.22
C ASP A 70 1.08 -8.15 5.93
N HIS A 71 0.79 -7.20 5.03
CA HIS A 71 0.16 -7.48 3.73
C HIS A 71 1.09 -8.25 2.79
N TRP A 72 2.38 -7.92 2.79
CA TRP A 72 3.37 -8.65 2.03
C TRP A 72 3.53 -10.09 2.52
N ALA A 73 3.60 -10.30 3.85
CA ALA A 73 3.62 -11.64 4.46
C ALA A 73 2.37 -12.45 4.11
N MET A 74 1.20 -11.80 4.05
CA MET A 74 -0.04 -12.43 3.58
C MET A 74 0.07 -12.92 2.14
N LYS A 75 0.62 -12.10 1.23
CA LYS A 75 0.85 -12.48 -0.17
C LYS A 75 1.87 -13.62 -0.31
N GLU A 76 2.95 -13.58 0.47
CA GLU A 76 3.93 -14.66 0.50
C GLU A 76 3.33 -15.99 0.97
N ALA A 77 2.54 -15.98 2.05
CA ALA A 77 1.89 -17.19 2.55
C ALA A 77 0.92 -17.79 1.51
N ILE A 78 0.19 -16.95 0.77
CA ILE A 78 -0.64 -17.42 -0.36
C ILE A 78 0.23 -18.08 -1.44
N GLN A 79 1.34 -17.45 -1.80
CA GLN A 79 2.23 -17.97 -2.85
C GLN A 79 2.87 -19.30 -2.45
N ARG A 80 3.41 -19.39 -1.23
CA ARG A 80 3.98 -20.63 -0.67
C ARG A 80 2.94 -21.73 -0.53
N LEU A 81 1.71 -21.39 -0.12
CA LEU A 81 0.62 -22.37 -0.07
C LEU A 81 0.31 -22.94 -1.46
N LYS A 82 0.30 -22.10 -2.50
CA LYS A 82 0.13 -22.55 -3.89
C LYS A 82 1.26 -23.48 -4.34
N GLU A 83 2.49 -23.16 -3.98
CA GLU A 83 3.66 -23.99 -4.31
C GLU A 83 3.57 -25.36 -3.61
N VAL A 84 3.30 -25.37 -2.31
CA VAL A 84 3.14 -26.61 -1.54
C VAL A 84 1.99 -27.44 -2.10
N SER A 85 0.86 -26.84 -2.48
CA SER A 85 -0.28 -27.57 -3.04
C SER A 85 -0.13 -27.96 -4.51
N GLY A 86 0.98 -27.62 -5.19
CA GLY A 86 1.15 -27.83 -6.63
C GLY A 86 0.14 -27.04 -7.49
N CYS A 87 -0.40 -25.95 -6.96
CA CYS A 87 -1.39 -25.12 -7.63
C CYS A 87 -0.76 -24.24 -8.71
N ALA A 88 -1.50 -24.00 -9.79
CA ALA A 88 -1.13 -22.94 -10.73
C ALA A 88 -1.16 -21.56 -10.02
N PRO A 89 -0.22 -20.64 -10.31
CA PRO A 89 -0.19 -19.31 -9.69
C PRO A 89 -1.48 -18.51 -9.86
N THR A 90 -2.23 -18.76 -10.94
CA THR A 90 -3.49 -18.10 -11.28
C THR A 90 -4.70 -18.65 -10.53
N ASN A 91 -4.59 -19.79 -9.85
CA ASN A 91 -5.71 -20.39 -9.14
C ASN A 91 -6.11 -19.53 -7.92
N SER A 92 -7.41 -19.56 -7.59
CA SER A 92 -7.90 -18.99 -6.34
C SER A 92 -7.39 -19.77 -5.14
N LEU A 93 -7.39 -19.13 -3.97
CA LEU A 93 -7.01 -19.78 -2.72
C LEU A 93 -7.98 -20.93 -2.41
N ALA A 94 -9.28 -20.72 -2.65
CA ALA A 94 -10.29 -21.76 -2.55
C ALA A 94 -9.98 -22.99 -3.40
N ALA A 95 -9.63 -22.81 -4.68
CA ALA A 95 -9.27 -23.92 -5.55
C ALA A 95 -8.06 -24.71 -5.04
N CYS A 96 -7.08 -24.01 -4.45
CA CYS A 96 -5.89 -24.67 -3.90
C CYS A 96 -6.17 -25.47 -2.64
N ILE A 97 -7.03 -24.96 -1.76
CA ILE A 97 -7.46 -25.70 -0.58
C ILE A 97 -8.29 -26.93 -0.98
N GLU A 98 -9.18 -26.82 -1.97
CA GLU A 98 -9.94 -27.97 -2.47
C GLU A 98 -9.02 -29.04 -3.08
N ASN A 99 -7.98 -28.64 -3.82
CA ASN A 99 -6.96 -29.59 -4.29
C ASN A 99 -6.26 -30.32 -3.14
N ILE A 100 -5.92 -29.60 -2.05
CA ILE A 100 -5.33 -30.22 -0.86
C ILE A 100 -6.29 -31.23 -0.23
N LYS A 101 -7.58 -30.88 -0.11
CA LYS A 101 -8.61 -31.79 0.42
C LYS A 101 -8.75 -33.05 -0.43
N GLN A 102 -8.68 -32.92 -1.76
CA GLN A 102 -8.76 -34.06 -2.69
C GLN A 102 -7.52 -34.94 -2.63
N GLU A 103 -6.32 -34.33 -2.63
CA GLU A 103 -5.04 -35.06 -2.56
C GLU A 103 -4.90 -35.83 -1.25
N HIS A 104 -5.40 -35.26 -0.14
CA HIS A 104 -5.33 -35.84 1.20
C HIS A 104 -6.69 -36.29 1.73
N GLY A 105 -7.56 -36.81 0.86
CA GLY A 105 -8.92 -37.21 1.24
C GLY A 105 -9.01 -38.23 2.38
N ALA A 106 -7.97 -39.05 2.57
CA ALA A 106 -7.87 -39.99 3.69
C ALA A 106 -7.67 -39.31 5.07
N CYS A 107 -7.28 -38.04 5.10
CA CYS A 107 -6.98 -37.31 6.33
C CYS A 107 -8.13 -36.43 6.87
N ASN A 108 -9.33 -36.50 6.26
CA ASN A 108 -10.49 -35.67 6.59
C ASN A 108 -10.15 -34.17 6.72
N VAL A 109 -9.48 -33.62 5.71
CA VAL A 109 -8.99 -32.23 5.74
C VAL A 109 -10.15 -31.24 5.68
N GLN A 110 -10.21 -30.31 6.63
CA GLN A 110 -11.27 -29.31 6.75
C GLN A 110 -10.71 -27.91 7.04
N VAL A 111 -11.40 -26.88 6.56
CA VAL A 111 -11.13 -25.49 6.97
C VAL A 111 -12.03 -25.17 8.13
N HIS A 112 -11.44 -24.77 9.25
CA HIS A 112 -12.16 -24.28 10.41
C HIS A 112 -12.08 -22.77 10.46
N MET A 113 -13.17 -22.11 10.86
CA MET A 113 -13.20 -20.66 11.02
C MET A 113 -13.95 -20.27 12.28
N GLU A 114 -13.36 -19.36 13.06
CA GLU A 114 -13.91 -18.78 14.28
C GLU A 114 -13.67 -17.26 14.26
N GLY A 115 -14.72 -16.49 13.97
CA GLY A 115 -14.59 -15.04 13.76
C GLY A 115 -13.61 -14.73 12.63
N TYR A 116 -12.56 -13.96 12.92
CA TYR A 116 -11.49 -13.63 11.96
C TYR A 116 -10.32 -14.64 11.97
N ARG A 117 -10.48 -15.78 12.62
CA ARG A 117 -9.45 -16.83 12.67
C ARG A 117 -9.86 -17.97 11.77
N PHE A 118 -8.93 -18.47 10.98
CA PHE A 118 -9.12 -19.68 10.20
C PHE A 118 -7.89 -20.60 10.28
N SER A 119 -8.10 -21.88 10.03
CA SER A 119 -7.05 -22.91 10.04
C SER A 119 -7.43 -24.08 9.15
N LEU A 120 -6.42 -24.79 8.63
CA LEU A 120 -6.59 -26.07 7.96
C LEU A 120 -6.32 -27.20 8.95
N VAL A 121 -7.29 -28.07 9.18
CA VAL A 121 -7.23 -29.14 10.19
C VAL A 121 -7.35 -30.50 9.50
N ALA A 122 -6.62 -31.48 10.02
CA ALA A 122 -6.74 -32.89 9.64
C ALA A 122 -7.09 -33.68 10.91
N GLU A 123 -7.99 -34.65 10.81
CA GLU A 123 -8.46 -35.42 11.98
C GLU A 123 -7.54 -36.59 12.33
N GLU A 124 -6.63 -36.96 11.43
CA GLU A 124 -5.73 -38.10 11.59
C GLU A 124 -4.55 -37.82 12.53
N LYS A 125 -4.09 -38.86 13.23
CA LYS A 125 -2.94 -38.76 14.15
C LYS A 125 -1.61 -38.58 13.44
N GLU A 126 -1.47 -39.14 12.23
CA GLU A 126 -0.27 -38.99 11.41
C GLU A 126 -0.64 -38.22 10.15
N VAL A 127 -0.11 -37.00 10.04
CA VAL A 127 -0.39 -36.08 8.93
C VAL A 127 0.78 -36.15 7.95
N PRO A 128 0.54 -36.35 6.64
CA PRO A 128 1.59 -36.31 5.63
C PRO A 128 2.36 -34.97 5.66
N GLU A 129 3.68 -35.00 5.48
CA GLU A 129 4.54 -33.82 5.57
C GLU A 129 4.05 -32.65 4.70
N LYS A 130 3.60 -32.94 3.48
CA LYS A 130 3.05 -31.94 2.54
C LYS A 130 1.79 -31.26 3.11
N LEU A 131 0.92 -32.02 3.77
CA LEU A 131 -0.27 -31.48 4.42
C LEU A 131 0.11 -30.66 5.65
N GLU A 132 1.09 -31.08 6.45
CA GLU A 132 1.58 -30.24 7.56
C GLU A 132 2.17 -28.91 7.06
N GLN A 133 2.92 -28.94 5.96
CA GLN A 133 3.43 -27.72 5.32
C GLN A 133 2.27 -26.80 4.91
N ALA A 134 1.23 -27.34 4.29
CA ALA A 134 0.05 -26.57 3.92
C ALA A 134 -0.67 -25.98 5.15
N GLN A 135 -0.80 -26.75 6.24
CA GLN A 135 -1.37 -26.26 7.50
C GLN A 135 -0.57 -25.11 8.09
N ARG A 136 0.77 -25.20 8.07
CA ARG A 136 1.65 -24.10 8.50
C ARG A 136 1.45 -22.85 7.66
N GLN A 137 1.39 -22.98 6.34
CA GLN A 137 1.17 -21.84 5.44
C GLN A 137 -0.21 -21.20 5.63
N VAL A 138 -1.27 -22.00 5.88
CA VAL A 138 -2.58 -21.46 6.26
C VAL A 138 -2.54 -20.73 7.61
N GLY A 139 -1.75 -21.23 8.57
CA GLY A 139 -1.51 -20.55 9.84
C GLY A 139 -0.82 -19.19 9.70
N GLU A 140 0.22 -19.11 8.87
CA GLU A 140 0.92 -17.87 8.51
C GLU A 140 -0.02 -16.89 7.81
N LEU A 141 -0.79 -17.39 6.83
CA LEU A 141 -1.81 -16.61 6.12
C LEU A 141 -2.86 -16.03 7.06
N ASN A 142 -3.36 -16.83 8.01
CA ASN A 142 -4.31 -16.39 9.03
C ASN A 142 -3.73 -15.30 9.92
N HIS A 143 -2.49 -15.48 10.40
CA HIS A 143 -1.82 -14.49 11.22
C HIS A 143 -1.67 -13.15 10.48
N ALA A 144 -1.12 -13.17 9.27
CA ALA A 144 -0.88 -11.98 8.47
C ALA A 144 -2.19 -11.26 8.10
N THR A 145 -3.21 -12.00 7.66
CA THR A 145 -4.55 -11.46 7.35
C THR A 145 -5.14 -10.71 8.54
N LYS A 146 -5.05 -11.29 9.74
CA LYS A 146 -5.55 -10.65 10.97
C LYS A 146 -4.79 -9.36 11.29
N CYS A 147 -3.48 -9.35 11.13
CA CYS A 147 -2.66 -8.17 11.39
C CYS A 147 -3.02 -7.00 10.44
N VAL A 148 -3.27 -7.30 9.16
CA VAL A 148 -3.73 -6.30 8.18
C VAL A 148 -5.07 -5.69 8.60
N ILE A 149 -6.07 -6.53 8.91
CA ILE A 149 -7.41 -6.08 9.31
C ILE A 149 -7.38 -5.30 10.63
N ALA A 150 -6.63 -5.78 11.63
CA ALA A 150 -6.53 -5.13 12.94
C ALA A 150 -5.92 -3.73 12.86
N THR A 151 -5.10 -3.46 11.84
CA THR A 151 -4.41 -2.17 11.67
C THR A 151 -5.27 -1.16 10.88
N GLU A 152 -6.22 -1.63 10.07
CA GLU A 152 -6.96 -0.81 9.10
C GLU A 152 -7.68 0.38 9.75
N MET A 153 -8.52 0.14 10.76
CA MET A 153 -9.29 1.23 11.38
C MET A 153 -8.38 2.26 12.04
N LYS A 154 -7.39 1.80 12.81
CA LYS A 154 -6.43 2.69 13.48
C LYS A 154 -5.73 3.58 12.46
N PHE A 155 -5.25 3.00 11.37
CA PHE A 155 -4.57 3.74 10.31
C PHE A 155 -5.48 4.79 9.67
N GLN A 156 -6.72 4.43 9.31
CA GLN A 156 -7.68 5.35 8.72
C GLN A 156 -8.02 6.53 9.66
N GLU A 157 -8.13 6.31 10.97
CA GLU A 157 -8.34 7.39 11.94
C GLU A 157 -7.15 8.35 12.01
N MET A 158 -5.92 7.83 12.07
CA MET A 158 -4.71 8.67 12.11
C MET A 158 -4.59 9.53 10.85
N VAL A 159 -4.78 8.92 9.68
CA VAL A 159 -4.79 9.62 8.40
C VAL A 159 -5.88 10.69 8.35
N ARG A 160 -7.11 10.34 8.76
CA ARG A 160 -8.23 11.30 8.78
C ARG A 160 -7.92 12.50 9.68
N SER A 161 -7.38 12.25 10.88
CA SER A 161 -7.03 13.29 11.85
C SER A 161 -6.01 14.30 11.31
N VAL A 162 -5.00 13.83 10.56
CA VAL A 162 -3.97 14.69 9.98
C VAL A 162 -4.53 15.46 8.78
N LEU A 163 -5.24 14.79 7.87
CA LEU A 163 -5.80 15.44 6.68
C LEU A 163 -6.85 16.51 7.02
N GLN A 164 -7.67 16.30 8.05
CA GLN A 164 -8.66 17.29 8.49
C GLN A 164 -8.04 18.57 9.06
N ARG A 165 -6.80 18.50 9.56
CA ARG A 165 -6.10 19.63 10.16
C ARG A 165 -5.11 20.30 9.21
N GLN A 166 -5.15 19.99 7.91
CA GLN A 166 -4.15 20.45 6.95
C GLN A 166 -3.89 21.96 7.01
N SER A 167 -4.92 22.80 6.87
CA SER A 167 -4.76 24.26 6.90
C SER A 167 -4.16 24.76 8.22
N GLN A 168 -4.59 24.18 9.36
CA GLN A 168 -4.07 24.53 10.67
C GLN A 168 -2.58 24.16 10.81
N LEU A 169 -2.18 23.02 10.28
CA LEU A 169 -0.78 22.57 10.30
C LEU A 169 0.09 23.46 9.41
N GLU A 170 -0.41 23.87 8.24
CA GLU A 170 0.26 24.84 7.37
C GLU A 170 0.46 26.19 8.06
N GLU A 171 -0.57 26.73 8.72
CA GLU A 171 -0.46 27.96 9.53
C GLU A 171 0.54 27.82 10.69
N THR A 172 0.55 26.66 11.33
CA THR A 172 1.47 26.36 12.42
C THR A 172 2.92 26.35 11.96
N VAL A 173 3.23 25.75 10.80
CA VAL A 173 4.58 25.78 10.23
C VAL A 173 5.03 27.22 9.97
N LYS A 174 4.15 28.07 9.44
CA LYS A 174 4.43 29.50 9.19
C LYS A 174 4.71 30.27 10.47
N ALA A 175 3.93 30.02 11.52
CA ALA A 175 4.06 30.73 12.79
C ALA A 175 5.32 30.33 13.58
N GLU A 176 5.69 29.05 13.55
CA GLU A 176 6.82 28.51 14.32
C GLU A 176 8.17 28.71 13.61
N ASN A 177 8.17 29.01 12.29
CA ASN A 177 9.38 29.16 11.48
C ASN A 177 9.37 30.50 10.72
N PRO A 178 9.73 31.61 11.37
CA PRO A 178 9.62 32.95 10.78
C PRO A 178 10.69 33.27 9.74
N GLU A 179 11.75 32.46 9.64
CA GLU A 179 12.77 32.64 8.60
C GLU A 179 12.25 32.17 7.24
N TYR A 180 12.05 33.12 6.32
CA TYR A 180 11.35 32.90 5.05
C TYR A 180 11.88 31.70 4.23
N LEU A 181 13.20 31.54 4.09
CA LEU A 181 13.77 30.44 3.32
C LEU A 181 13.53 29.08 3.98
N ASP A 182 13.61 29.02 5.32
CA ASP A 182 13.33 27.80 6.04
C ASP A 182 11.83 27.49 6.02
N GLN A 183 10.98 28.50 6.21
CA GLN A 183 9.54 28.41 6.08
C GLN A 183 9.11 27.79 4.74
N VAL A 184 9.62 28.32 3.62
CA VAL A 184 9.31 27.80 2.27
C VAL A 184 9.71 26.32 2.14
N ARG A 185 10.90 25.94 2.64
CA ARG A 185 11.38 24.55 2.63
C ARG A 185 10.46 23.64 3.44
N LEU A 186 10.06 24.06 4.63
CA LEU A 186 9.22 23.27 5.53
C LEU A 186 7.78 23.16 5.03
N GLU A 187 7.23 24.20 4.40
CA GLU A 187 5.93 24.14 3.73
C GLU A 187 5.92 23.13 2.57
N VAL A 188 7.02 23.06 1.80
CA VAL A 188 7.18 22.03 0.75
C VAL A 188 7.22 20.64 1.37
N ASN A 189 8.01 20.43 2.44
CA ASN A 189 8.07 19.15 3.14
C ASN A 189 6.69 18.72 3.66
N LEU A 190 5.93 19.64 4.27
CA LEU A 190 4.60 19.37 4.79
C LEU A 190 3.63 18.94 3.67
N ARG A 191 3.66 19.65 2.54
CA ARG A 191 2.82 19.32 1.37
C ARG A 191 3.14 17.95 0.81
N GLU A 192 4.42 17.60 0.70
CA GLU A 192 4.85 16.27 0.26
C GLU A 192 4.38 15.18 1.25
N ASN A 193 4.47 15.43 2.55
CA ASN A 193 3.96 14.48 3.55
C ASN A 193 2.45 14.27 3.41
N PHE A 194 1.66 15.31 3.17
CA PHE A 194 0.22 15.15 2.90
C PHE A 194 -0.07 14.30 1.66
N GLN A 195 0.68 14.51 0.57
CA GLN A 195 0.55 13.70 -0.64
C GLN A 195 0.86 12.23 -0.36
N LYS A 196 1.96 11.96 0.35
CA LYS A 196 2.35 10.62 0.80
C LYS A 196 1.28 9.96 1.66
N VAL A 197 0.74 10.68 2.64
CA VAL A 197 -0.33 10.20 3.52
C VAL A 197 -1.59 9.86 2.73
N SER A 198 -1.96 10.69 1.75
CA SER A 198 -3.11 10.39 0.89
C SER A 198 -2.91 9.12 0.07
N LEU A 199 -1.72 8.90 -0.50
CA LEU A 199 -1.43 7.69 -1.27
C LEU A 199 -1.38 6.45 -0.38
N ALA A 200 -0.80 6.57 0.81
CA ALA A 200 -0.76 5.50 1.81
C ALA A 200 -2.18 5.09 2.26
N LYS A 201 -3.11 6.04 2.34
CA LYS A 201 -4.53 5.79 2.61
C LYS A 201 -5.16 4.86 1.58
N ASP A 202 -4.94 5.14 0.31
CA ASP A 202 -5.54 4.38 -0.79
C ASP A 202 -4.95 2.97 -0.86
N LEU A 203 -3.63 2.83 -0.68
CA LEU A 203 -2.97 1.52 -0.59
C LEU A 203 -3.44 0.71 0.62
N SER A 204 -3.54 1.34 1.80
CA SER A 204 -4.03 0.68 3.02
C SER A 204 -5.45 0.13 2.85
N LYS A 205 -6.32 0.88 2.16
CA LYS A 205 -7.67 0.42 1.83
C LYS A 205 -7.62 -0.83 0.94
N GLN A 206 -6.76 -0.83 -0.09
CA GLN A 206 -6.55 -2.01 -0.92
C GLN A 206 -6.06 -3.21 -0.11
N TYR A 207 -5.18 -3.00 0.88
CA TYR A 207 -4.71 -4.08 1.75
C TYR A 207 -5.86 -4.68 2.58
N GLY A 208 -6.74 -3.83 3.12
CA GLY A 208 -7.96 -4.26 3.82
C GLY A 208 -8.92 -5.04 2.90
N GLU A 209 -9.11 -4.59 1.66
CA GLU A 209 -9.91 -5.28 0.65
C GLU A 209 -9.32 -6.66 0.30
N ASP A 210 -8.00 -6.75 0.14
CA ASP A 210 -7.30 -8.01 -0.13
C ASP A 210 -7.46 -9.00 1.03
N ALA A 211 -7.22 -8.56 2.26
CA ALA A 211 -7.39 -9.38 3.47
C ALA A 211 -8.86 -9.82 3.65
N SER A 212 -9.81 -8.94 3.34
CA SER A 212 -11.24 -9.26 3.37
C SER A 212 -11.61 -10.33 2.34
N ARG A 213 -10.98 -10.34 1.16
CA ARG A 213 -11.20 -11.43 0.17
C ARG A 213 -10.70 -12.77 0.68
N VAL A 214 -9.53 -12.81 1.33
CA VAL A 214 -9.01 -14.04 1.96
C VAL A 214 -10.00 -14.58 2.99
N LEU A 215 -10.52 -13.72 3.87
CA LEU A 215 -11.51 -14.12 4.87
C LEU A 215 -12.80 -14.66 4.24
N LYS A 216 -13.28 -14.04 3.15
CA LYS A 216 -14.46 -14.52 2.42
C LYS A 216 -14.24 -15.88 1.78
N GLU A 217 -13.10 -16.10 1.12
CA GLU A 217 -12.76 -17.41 0.55
C GLU A 217 -12.67 -18.47 1.65
N MET A 218 -12.04 -18.17 2.79
CA MET A 218 -11.91 -19.09 3.92
C MET A 218 -13.26 -19.40 4.58
N ALA A 219 -14.16 -18.42 4.70
CA ALA A 219 -15.50 -18.64 5.20
C ALA A 219 -16.29 -19.58 4.29
N GLN A 220 -16.22 -19.38 2.98
CA GLN A 220 -16.87 -20.26 2.00
C GLN A 220 -16.35 -21.71 2.12
N LEU A 221 -15.03 -21.88 2.27
CA LEU A 221 -14.41 -23.20 2.46
C LEU A 221 -14.80 -23.88 3.78
N ALA A 222 -15.13 -23.09 4.80
CA ALA A 222 -15.64 -23.54 6.09
C ALA A 222 -17.17 -23.74 6.10
N GLY A 223 -17.85 -23.53 4.97
CA GLY A 223 -19.31 -23.65 4.87
C GLY A 223 -20.09 -22.51 5.51
N LEU A 224 -19.45 -21.36 5.74
CA LEU A 224 -20.06 -20.16 6.29
C LEU A 224 -20.45 -19.18 5.18
N THR A 225 -21.60 -18.52 5.34
CA THR A 225 -22.02 -17.39 4.50
C THR A 225 -21.72 -16.09 5.22
N LEU A 226 -20.84 -15.25 4.67
CA LEU A 226 -20.51 -13.91 5.16
C LEU A 226 -21.30 -12.82 4.42
#